data_AF-A0A8T4QTD1-F1
#
_entry.id   AF-A0A8T4QTD1-F1
#
_cell.length_a   1.000
_cell.length_b   1.000
_cell.length_c   1.000
_cell.angle_alpha   90.00
_cell.angle_beta   90.00
_cell.angle_gamma   90.00
#
_symmetry.space_group_name_H-M   'P 1'
#
loop_
_entity.id
_entity.type
_entity.pdbx_description
1 polymer ?
#
loop_
_entity_poly.entity_id
_entity_poly.type
_entity_poly.pdbx_seq_one_letter_code
_entity_poly.pdbx_strand_id
1 'polypeptide(L)'
;MLYIHKLNQLTPKSADLESVYLIRDLKNKVSYPLQEKQLISFFQDFFISATDQNLVEQALLLIPSTIEKIERVLSEKNPLHEPFNLQRSIQILTELPSAITNNLLYLGEISIWQQGPFVPEMLNLLNIIPHLKTKDEKVAHNDRLNKPFQTILRNTEFTFRSNDIINEGHVNAIQGLHESMLKGFFFHYTLEEELKKLDFQGIKKRLPVAEIADVEEIEKNIENINKGVKRAYEVNMRMVNKAVVLYACVKWLHQGP
;
A
#
# COMPACT_ATOMS: atom_id res chain seq x y z
N MET A 1 -1.13 17.57 14.50
CA MET A 1 -2.59 17.83 14.51
C MET A 1 -3.20 16.96 13.43
N LEU A 2 -4.02 15.95 13.76
CA LEU A 2 -4.67 15.14 12.73
C LEU A 2 -6.00 14.55 13.21
N TYR A 3 -6.91 15.50 13.35
CA TYR A 3 -8.25 15.46 12.77
C TYR A 3 -8.37 16.80 12.02
N ILE A 4 -8.60 16.77 10.71
CA ILE A 4 -8.36 17.92 9.82
C ILE A 4 -9.28 19.12 10.17
N HIS A 5 -10.45 18.87 10.78
CA HIS A 5 -11.36 19.92 11.24
C HIS A 5 -11.94 19.57 12.60
N LYS A 6 -11.53 20.25 13.68
CA LYS A 6 -12.07 19.98 15.03
C LYS A 6 -13.60 19.98 15.02
N LEU A 7 -14.25 19.09 15.78
CA LEU A 7 -15.73 19.07 15.89
C LEU A 7 -16.35 20.44 16.22
N ASN A 8 -15.65 21.30 16.96
CA ASN A 8 -16.10 22.65 17.29
C ASN A 8 -16.01 23.65 16.11
N GLN A 9 -15.37 23.29 15.01
CA GLN A 9 -15.21 24.06 13.78
C GLN A 9 -16.14 23.55 12.66
N LEU A 10 -16.76 22.39 12.82
CA LEU A 10 -17.71 21.85 11.84
C LEU A 10 -19.04 22.62 11.94
N THR A 11 -19.33 23.38 10.88
CA THR A 11 -20.64 24.00 10.63
C THR A 11 -21.42 23.18 9.61
N PRO A 12 -22.77 23.29 9.56
CA PRO A 12 -23.56 22.65 8.52
C PRO A 12 -23.07 23.00 7.10
N LYS A 13 -22.76 24.27 6.84
CA LYS A 13 -22.24 24.75 5.56
C LYS A 13 -20.89 24.13 5.16
N SER A 14 -19.95 23.97 6.10
CA SER A 14 -18.63 23.37 5.81
C SER A 14 -18.71 21.86 5.61
N ALA A 15 -19.62 21.19 6.33
CA ALA A 15 -19.83 19.75 6.16
C ALA A 15 -20.58 19.42 4.85
N ASP A 16 -21.45 20.32 4.37
CA ASP A 16 -22.15 20.20 3.08
C ASP A 16 -21.29 20.53 1.85
N LEU A 17 -20.15 21.24 1.96
CA LEU A 17 -19.34 21.60 0.78
C LEU A 17 -18.29 20.54 0.41
N GLU A 18 -17.76 19.81 1.39
CA GLU A 18 -16.53 19.02 1.21
C GLU A 18 -16.77 17.50 1.06
N SER A 19 -18.00 17.01 1.18
CA SER A 19 -18.25 15.57 1.33
C SER A 19 -19.62 15.08 0.83
N VAL A 20 -20.32 15.86 0.01
CA VAL A 20 -21.72 15.59 -0.40
C VAL A 20 -21.94 14.19 -0.92
N TYR A 21 -21.08 13.72 -1.83
CA TYR A 21 -21.26 12.41 -2.47
C TYR A 21 -21.06 11.26 -1.47
N LEU A 22 -19.95 11.29 -0.71
CA LEU A 22 -19.64 10.28 0.30
C LEU A 22 -20.66 10.28 1.45
N ILE A 23 -21.07 11.46 1.93
CA ILE A 23 -22.07 11.60 3.01
C ILE A 23 -23.46 11.15 2.54
N ARG A 24 -23.86 11.43 1.29
CA ARG A 24 -25.16 10.95 0.75
C ARG A 24 -25.20 9.44 0.66
N ASP A 25 -24.16 8.82 0.12
CA ASP A 25 -24.05 7.36 0.07
C ASP A 25 -24.04 6.74 1.47
N LEU A 26 -23.37 7.38 2.43
CA LEU A 26 -23.37 7.01 3.85
C LEU A 26 -24.79 7.05 4.44
N LYS A 27 -25.49 8.19 4.33
CA LYS A 27 -26.86 8.38 4.84
C LYS A 27 -27.84 7.35 4.28
N ASN A 28 -27.69 6.99 3.00
CA ASN A 28 -28.59 6.04 2.36
C ASN A 28 -28.33 4.58 2.77
N LYS A 29 -27.10 4.25 3.17
CA LYS A 29 -26.66 2.87 3.46
C LYS A 29 -26.61 2.55 4.95
N VAL A 30 -26.59 3.56 5.81
CA VAL A 30 -26.29 3.40 7.24
C VAL A 30 -27.38 4.05 8.09
N SER A 31 -28.08 3.25 8.89
CA SER A 31 -29.06 3.75 9.86
C SER A 31 -28.40 4.12 11.17
N TYR A 32 -28.88 5.18 11.82
CA TYR A 32 -28.52 5.51 13.20
C TYR A 32 -29.53 4.92 14.21
N PRO A 33 -29.11 4.44 15.40
CA PRO A 33 -27.73 4.30 15.86
C PRO A 33 -26.96 3.21 15.12
N LEU A 34 -25.65 3.40 14.98
CA LEU A 34 -24.77 2.44 14.31
C LEU A 34 -24.76 1.12 15.06
N GLN A 35 -24.98 0.02 14.34
CA GLN A 35 -24.84 -1.34 14.86
C GLN A 35 -23.56 -1.99 14.36
N GLU A 36 -23.05 -2.96 15.14
CA GLU A 36 -21.85 -3.72 14.81
C GLU A 36 -21.86 -4.31 13.40
N LYS A 37 -22.94 -5.00 13.02
CA LYS A 37 -23.07 -5.61 11.68
C LYS A 37 -22.95 -4.58 10.56
N GLN A 38 -23.50 -3.38 10.77
CA GLN A 38 -23.45 -2.30 9.78
C GLN A 38 -22.04 -1.73 9.67
N LEU A 39 -21.37 -1.54 10.81
CA LEU A 39 -19.99 -1.06 10.83
C LEU A 39 -19.06 -2.06 10.14
N ILE A 40 -19.16 -3.36 10.45
CA ILE A 40 -18.36 -4.41 9.82
C ILE A 40 -18.61 -4.44 8.30
N SER A 41 -19.87 -4.44 7.87
CA SER A 41 -20.21 -4.45 6.45
C SER A 41 -19.68 -3.21 5.72
N PHE A 42 -19.80 -2.04 6.32
CA PHE A 42 -19.36 -0.79 5.72
C PHE A 42 -17.83 -0.66 5.64
N PHE A 43 -17.13 -1.25 6.61
CA PHE A 43 -15.67 -1.31 6.66
C PHE A 43 -15.11 -2.64 6.14
N GLN A 44 -15.87 -3.46 5.39
CA GLN A 44 -15.39 -4.80 4.98
C GLN A 44 -14.02 -4.76 4.26
N ASP A 45 -13.79 -3.79 3.36
CA ASP A 45 -12.53 -3.70 2.60
C ASP A 45 -11.37 -3.14 3.45
N PHE A 46 -11.65 -2.64 4.65
CA PHE A 46 -10.65 -2.18 5.60
C PHE A 46 -9.86 -3.35 6.18
N PHE A 47 -10.52 -4.49 6.41
CA PHE A 47 -9.90 -5.62 7.07
C PHE A 47 -8.75 -6.18 6.21
N ILE A 48 -7.58 -6.27 6.82
CA ILE A 48 -6.40 -6.87 6.21
C ILE A 48 -6.59 -8.38 6.22
N SER A 49 -6.52 -9.00 5.04
CA SER A 49 -6.58 -10.46 4.94
C SER A 49 -5.22 -11.10 5.22
N ALA A 50 -5.22 -12.36 5.69
CA ALA A 50 -3.98 -13.13 5.82
C ALA A 50 -3.25 -13.25 4.46
N THR A 51 -3.99 -13.31 3.36
CA THR A 51 -3.43 -13.31 2.00
C THR A 51 -2.65 -12.03 1.71
N ASP A 52 -3.12 -10.87 2.17
CA ASP A 52 -2.41 -9.60 1.97
C ASP A 52 -1.05 -9.63 2.68
N GLN A 53 -1.01 -10.08 3.95
CA GLN A 53 0.24 -10.20 4.72
C GLN A 53 1.20 -11.21 4.07
N ASN A 54 0.71 -12.40 3.72
CA ASN A 54 1.53 -13.46 3.12
C ASN A 54 2.20 -13.03 1.82
N LEU A 55 1.51 -12.29 0.94
CA LEU A 55 2.10 -11.81 -0.31
C LEU A 55 3.24 -10.81 -0.08
N VAL A 56 3.10 -9.95 0.93
CA VAL A 56 4.13 -8.96 1.28
C VAL A 56 5.33 -9.64 1.94
N GLU A 57 5.10 -10.63 2.82
CA GLU A 57 6.17 -11.44 3.42
C GLU A 57 6.95 -12.25 2.39
N GLN A 58 6.26 -12.89 1.45
CA GLN A 58 6.90 -13.64 0.37
C GLN A 58 7.81 -12.75 -0.48
N ALA A 59 7.36 -11.53 -0.80
CA ALA A 59 8.20 -10.57 -1.52
C ALA A 59 9.48 -10.24 -0.74
N LEU A 60 9.40 -10.02 0.57
CA LEU A 60 10.57 -9.76 1.42
C LEU A 60 11.58 -10.92 1.37
N LEU A 61 11.09 -12.16 1.49
CA LEU A 61 11.93 -13.36 1.50
C LEU A 61 12.62 -13.61 0.16
N LEU A 62 12.00 -13.23 -0.96
CA LEU A 62 12.55 -13.43 -2.29
C LEU A 62 13.68 -12.45 -2.62
N ILE A 63 13.68 -11.24 -2.05
CA ILE A 63 14.62 -10.18 -2.42
C ILE A 63 16.09 -10.62 -2.25
N PRO A 64 16.56 -11.11 -1.08
CA PRO A 64 17.97 -11.47 -0.90
C PRO A 64 18.45 -12.52 -1.91
N SER A 65 17.71 -13.62 -2.06
CA SER A 65 18.05 -14.68 -3.01
C SER A 65 18.04 -14.22 -4.47
N THR A 66 17.23 -13.23 -4.80
CA THR A 66 17.17 -12.66 -6.16
C THR A 66 18.36 -11.74 -6.40
N ILE A 67 18.75 -10.93 -5.42
CA ILE A 67 19.97 -10.12 -5.47
C ILE A 67 21.19 -11.01 -5.67
N GLU A 68 21.35 -12.06 -4.86
CA GLU A 68 22.47 -13.00 -4.96
C GLU A 68 22.59 -13.65 -6.36
N LYS A 69 21.46 -13.97 -6.99
CA LYS A 69 21.45 -14.51 -8.36
C LYS A 69 21.89 -13.46 -9.38
N ILE A 70 21.39 -12.23 -9.28
CA ILE A 70 21.79 -11.15 -10.19
C ILE A 70 23.28 -10.82 -10.02
N GLU A 71 23.77 -10.83 -8.77
CA GLU A 71 25.20 -10.63 -8.47
C GLU A 71 26.07 -11.74 -9.07
N ARG A 72 25.61 -13.00 -9.03
CA ARG A 72 26.30 -14.12 -9.67
C ARG A 72 26.42 -13.91 -11.17
N VAL A 73 25.31 -13.62 -11.84
CA VAL A 73 25.25 -13.34 -13.28
C VAL A 73 26.16 -12.15 -13.65
N LEU A 74 26.19 -11.12 -12.82
CA LEU A 74 27.08 -9.96 -13.01
C LEU A 74 28.56 -10.34 -12.83
N SER A 75 28.88 -11.23 -11.88
CA SER A 75 30.24 -11.65 -11.56
C SER A 75 30.90 -12.52 -12.64
N GLU A 76 30.09 -13.25 -13.41
CA GLU A 76 30.54 -14.10 -14.52
C GLU A 76 31.10 -13.28 -15.68
N LYS A 77 30.76 -11.99 -15.77
CA LYS A 77 31.19 -11.07 -16.84
C LYS A 77 30.92 -11.65 -18.24
N ASN A 78 29.83 -12.40 -18.38
CA ASN A 78 29.40 -12.97 -19.64
C ASN A 78 29.05 -11.82 -20.63
N PRO A 79 29.66 -11.77 -21.83
CA PRO A 79 29.38 -10.73 -22.81
C PRO A 79 27.93 -10.74 -23.36
N LEU A 80 27.16 -11.80 -23.07
CA LEU A 80 25.74 -11.85 -23.40
C LEU A 80 24.88 -10.94 -22.53
N HIS A 81 25.37 -10.55 -21.35
CA HIS A 81 24.61 -9.76 -20.40
C HIS A 81 25.01 -8.28 -20.42
N GLU A 82 24.04 -7.41 -20.14
CA GLU A 82 24.24 -5.97 -20.02
C GLU A 82 24.53 -5.60 -18.56
N PRO A 83 25.80 -5.32 -18.17
CA PRO A 83 26.17 -5.17 -16.76
C PRO A 83 25.46 -4.01 -16.06
N PHE A 84 25.20 -2.92 -16.80
CA PHE A 84 24.48 -1.76 -16.28
C PHE A 84 23.05 -2.11 -15.86
N ASN A 85 22.38 -2.98 -16.63
CA ASN A 85 21.01 -3.40 -16.36
C ASN A 85 20.93 -4.33 -15.14
N LEU A 86 21.91 -5.22 -14.97
CA LEU A 86 22.07 -6.05 -13.76
C LEU A 86 22.31 -5.18 -12.52
N GLN A 87 23.25 -4.22 -12.58
CA GLN A 87 23.53 -3.29 -11.49
C GLN A 87 22.31 -2.45 -11.09
N ARG A 88 21.58 -1.92 -12.08
CA ARG A 88 20.34 -1.17 -11.83
C ARG A 88 19.30 -2.02 -11.12
N SER A 89 19.21 -3.30 -11.46
CA SER A 89 18.26 -4.22 -10.83
C SER A 89 18.60 -4.51 -9.39
N ILE A 90 19.89 -4.70 -9.08
CA ILE A 90 20.38 -4.82 -7.70
C ILE A 90 20.02 -3.57 -6.90
N GLN A 91 20.25 -2.38 -7.47
CA GLN A 91 19.93 -1.12 -6.78
C GLN A 91 18.43 -1.01 -6.44
N ILE A 92 17.55 -1.26 -7.42
CA ILE A 92 16.09 -1.23 -7.20
C ILE A 92 15.70 -2.22 -6.10
N LEU A 93 16.22 -3.44 -6.15
CA LEU A 93 15.89 -4.48 -5.16
C LEU A 93 16.43 -4.17 -3.76
N THR A 94 17.57 -3.46 -3.66
CA THR A 94 18.21 -3.12 -2.37
C THR A 94 17.45 -2.03 -1.62
N GLU A 95 16.67 -1.18 -2.30
CA GLU A 95 15.91 -0.10 -1.68
C GLU A 95 14.60 -0.59 -1.01
N LEU A 96 14.08 -1.75 -1.42
CA LEU A 96 12.77 -2.27 -1.01
C LEU A 96 12.70 -2.86 0.43
N PRO A 97 13.69 -3.63 0.94
CA PRO A 97 13.54 -4.41 2.18
C PRO A 97 13.13 -3.59 3.40
N SER A 98 13.71 -2.39 3.57
CA SER A 98 13.37 -1.52 4.71
C SER A 98 11.90 -1.08 4.65
N ALA A 99 11.44 -0.63 3.48
CA ALA A 99 10.07 -0.21 3.28
C ALA A 99 9.07 -1.36 3.43
N ILE A 100 9.40 -2.57 2.94
CA ILE A 100 8.55 -3.76 3.10
C ILE A 100 8.48 -4.19 4.56
N THR A 101 9.60 -4.21 5.28
CA THR A 101 9.65 -4.58 6.71
C THR A 101 8.81 -3.64 7.56
N ASN A 102 8.98 -2.33 7.37
CA ASN A 102 8.19 -1.32 8.07
C ASN A 102 6.69 -1.39 7.70
N ASN A 103 6.39 -1.79 6.45
CA ASN A 103 5.01 -2.02 6.05
C ASN A 103 4.41 -3.22 6.80
N LEU A 104 5.10 -4.36 6.85
CA LEU A 104 4.66 -5.57 7.54
C LEU A 104 4.41 -5.33 9.03
N LEU A 105 5.31 -4.61 9.71
CA LEU A 105 5.13 -4.25 11.12
C LEU A 105 3.79 -3.54 11.35
N TYR A 106 3.50 -2.53 10.53
CA TYR A 106 2.22 -1.85 10.60
C TYR A 106 1.04 -2.74 10.23
N LEU A 107 1.15 -3.58 9.19
CA LEU A 107 0.06 -4.48 8.83
C LEU A 107 -0.27 -5.42 10.00
N GLY A 108 0.74 -5.84 10.77
CA GLY A 108 0.56 -6.57 12.02
C GLY A 108 -0.20 -5.76 13.06
N GLU A 109 0.27 -4.54 13.37
CA GLU A 109 -0.36 -3.65 14.35
C GLU A 109 -1.82 -3.33 14.01
N ILE A 110 -2.10 -2.97 12.75
CA ILE A 110 -3.46 -2.68 12.28
C ILE A 110 -4.33 -3.93 12.32
N SER A 111 -3.82 -5.09 11.90
CA SER A 111 -4.59 -6.33 11.93
C SER A 111 -5.03 -6.68 13.35
N ILE A 112 -4.14 -6.53 14.33
CA ILE A 112 -4.46 -6.71 15.76
C ILE A 112 -5.55 -5.73 16.20
N TRP A 113 -5.43 -4.44 15.83
CA TRP A 113 -6.44 -3.44 16.15
C TRP A 113 -7.80 -3.74 15.49
N GLN A 114 -7.79 -4.20 14.23
CA GLN A 114 -8.98 -4.54 13.46
C GLN A 114 -9.75 -5.73 14.04
N GLN A 115 -9.04 -6.76 14.52
CA GLN A 115 -9.63 -8.00 15.01
C GLN A 115 -10.27 -7.87 16.40
N GLY A 116 -9.89 -6.87 17.20
CA GLY A 116 -10.43 -6.69 18.54
C GLY A 116 -10.97 -5.28 18.78
N PRO A 117 -10.11 -4.29 19.05
CA PRO A 117 -10.55 -2.96 19.48
C PRO A 117 -11.40 -2.17 18.49
N PHE A 118 -11.19 -2.34 17.18
CA PHE A 118 -11.77 -1.47 16.14
C PHE A 118 -13.28 -1.30 16.25
N VAL A 119 -14.03 -2.40 16.16
CA VAL A 119 -15.50 -2.36 16.16
C VAL A 119 -16.07 -1.71 17.43
N PRO A 120 -15.76 -2.17 18.65
CA PRO A 120 -16.30 -1.57 19.87
C PRO A 120 -15.83 -0.12 20.08
N GLU A 121 -14.58 0.20 19.74
CA GLU A 121 -14.05 1.56 19.83
C GLU A 121 -14.81 2.50 18.89
N MET A 122 -14.97 2.11 17.63
CA MET A 122 -15.61 2.96 16.62
C MET A 122 -17.11 3.11 16.88
N LEU A 123 -17.82 2.06 17.30
CA LEU A 123 -19.23 2.19 17.68
C LEU A 123 -19.42 3.18 18.83
N ASN A 124 -18.57 3.08 19.86
CA ASN A 124 -18.61 3.98 21.01
C ASN A 124 -18.32 5.43 20.59
N LEU A 125 -17.27 5.64 19.80
CA LEU A 125 -16.91 6.98 19.35
C LEU A 125 -17.99 7.61 18.48
N LEU A 126 -18.44 6.89 17.44
CA LEU A 126 -19.36 7.44 16.46
C LEU A 126 -20.76 7.69 17.04
N ASN A 127 -21.32 6.76 17.83
CA ASN A 127 -22.66 6.92 18.38
C ASN A 127 -22.75 8.02 19.47
N ILE A 128 -21.63 8.47 20.05
CA ILE A 128 -21.65 9.59 21.00
C ILE A 128 -21.81 10.94 20.30
N ILE A 129 -21.33 11.08 19.05
CA ILE A 129 -21.21 12.37 18.35
C ILE A 129 -22.52 13.18 18.35
N PRO A 130 -23.70 12.62 18.00
CA PRO A 130 -24.95 13.38 17.94
C PRO A 130 -25.41 13.93 19.30
N HIS A 131 -24.87 13.41 20.40
CA HIS A 131 -25.25 13.77 21.76
C HIS A 131 -24.34 14.83 22.41
N LEU A 132 -23.25 15.24 21.74
CA LEU A 132 -22.30 16.23 22.25
C LEU A 132 -22.86 17.65 22.12
N LYS A 133 -23.15 18.31 23.24
CA LYS A 133 -23.78 19.64 23.26
C LYS A 133 -22.78 20.75 23.52
N THR A 134 -21.87 20.55 24.47
CA THR A 134 -20.95 21.61 24.91
C THR A 134 -19.67 21.66 24.11
N LYS A 135 -18.99 22.81 24.14
CA LYS A 135 -17.68 22.98 23.49
C LYS A 135 -16.63 22.06 24.13
N ASP A 136 -16.66 21.91 25.44
CA ASP A 136 -15.68 21.12 26.19
C ASP A 136 -15.85 19.61 25.93
N GLU A 137 -17.10 19.13 25.86
CA GLU A 137 -17.43 17.78 25.43
C GLU A 137 -16.88 17.47 24.02
N LYS A 138 -17.06 18.41 23.08
CA LYS A 138 -16.55 18.26 21.71
C LYS A 138 -15.03 18.27 21.65
N VAL A 139 -14.36 19.05 22.49
CA VAL A 139 -12.88 19.06 22.56
C VAL A 139 -12.36 17.73 23.12
N ALA A 140 -12.87 17.27 24.26
CA ALA A 140 -12.47 16.00 24.84
C ALA A 140 -12.75 14.81 23.91
N HIS A 141 -13.87 14.86 23.17
CA HIS A 141 -14.20 13.81 22.21
C HIS A 141 -13.30 13.85 20.95
N ASN A 142 -12.88 15.02 20.47
CA ASN A 142 -11.89 15.10 19.39
C ASN A 142 -10.58 14.39 19.76
N ASP A 143 -10.10 14.54 21.00
CA ASP A 143 -8.86 13.89 21.43
C ASP A 143 -8.98 12.36 21.41
N ARG A 144 -10.18 11.84 21.69
CA ARG A 144 -10.48 10.41 21.54
C ARG A 144 -10.58 9.99 20.08
N LEU A 145 -11.25 10.78 19.23
CA LEU A 145 -11.34 10.51 17.79
C LEU A 145 -9.97 10.51 17.10
N ASN A 146 -9.04 11.36 17.54
CA ASN A 146 -7.69 11.42 17.00
C ASN A 146 -6.95 10.08 17.08
N LYS A 147 -7.25 9.22 18.07
CA LYS A 147 -6.54 7.94 18.27
C LYS A 147 -6.74 6.99 17.09
N PRO A 148 -7.97 6.63 16.66
CA PRO A 148 -8.18 5.87 15.43
C PRO A 148 -7.50 6.47 14.20
N PHE A 149 -7.55 7.80 14.02
CA PHE A 149 -6.88 8.46 12.89
C PHE A 149 -5.35 8.34 12.98
N GLN A 150 -4.77 8.42 14.18
CA GLN A 150 -3.34 8.21 14.40
C GLN A 150 -2.94 6.77 14.16
N THR A 151 -3.76 5.79 14.55
CA THR A 151 -3.54 4.37 14.24
C THR A 151 -3.56 4.14 12.73
N ILE A 152 -4.61 4.60 12.04
CA ILE A 152 -4.75 4.40 10.58
C ILE A 152 -3.69 5.18 9.79
N LEU A 153 -3.46 6.46 10.12
CA LEU A 153 -2.59 7.37 9.35
C LEU A 153 -1.17 7.50 9.91
N ARG A 154 -0.82 6.83 11.01
CA ARG A 154 0.52 6.79 11.63
C ARG A 154 1.18 8.15 12.02
N ASN A 155 0.42 9.24 12.17
CA ASN A 155 1.03 10.59 12.17
C ASN A 155 1.63 11.11 13.49
N THR A 156 1.54 10.40 14.60
CA THR A 156 2.13 10.87 15.87
C THR A 156 3.58 10.45 16.07
N GLU A 157 4.01 9.34 15.46
CA GLU A 157 5.34 8.75 15.70
C GLU A 157 6.15 8.44 14.42
N PHE A 158 5.52 8.43 13.25
CA PHE A 158 6.22 8.29 11.96
C PHE A 158 6.20 9.62 11.20
N THR A 159 7.33 10.33 11.14
CA THR A 159 7.59 11.18 9.98
C THR A 159 7.50 10.27 8.75
N PHE A 160 6.54 10.45 7.84
CA PHE A 160 6.50 9.69 6.58
C PHE A 160 7.77 9.98 5.76
N ARG A 161 8.84 9.22 6.01
CA ARG A 161 9.98 9.17 5.11
C ARG A 161 9.64 8.22 3.98
N SER A 162 10.24 8.43 2.81
CA SER A 162 10.04 7.59 1.63
C SER A 162 10.24 6.10 1.92
N ASN A 163 11.06 5.77 2.91
CA ASN A 163 11.49 4.41 3.25
C ASN A 163 10.62 3.74 4.33
N ASP A 164 9.64 4.45 4.90
CA ASP A 164 8.82 3.90 5.99
C ASP A 164 7.67 3.04 5.51
N ILE A 165 7.27 3.22 4.24
CA ILE A 165 6.21 2.44 3.60
C ILE A 165 6.49 2.24 2.12
N ILE A 166 5.80 1.26 1.55
CA ILE A 166 5.70 1.16 0.10
C ILE A 166 4.86 2.33 -0.44
N ASN A 167 5.46 3.08 -1.36
CA ASN A 167 4.90 4.23 -2.03
C ASN A 167 4.86 4.00 -3.55
N GLU A 168 4.29 4.95 -4.28
CA GLU A 168 4.13 4.87 -5.73
C GLU A 168 5.47 4.80 -6.49
N GLY A 169 6.53 5.44 -5.97
CA GLY A 169 7.87 5.34 -6.54
C GLY A 169 8.41 3.90 -6.50
N HIS A 170 8.25 3.20 -5.37
CA HIS A 170 8.62 1.79 -5.26
C HIS A 170 7.82 0.91 -6.24
N VAL A 171 6.50 1.14 -6.34
CA VAL A 171 5.62 0.40 -7.27
C VAL A 171 6.07 0.61 -8.72
N ASN A 172 6.34 1.86 -9.12
CA ASN A 172 6.78 2.19 -10.46
C ASN A 172 8.15 1.60 -10.78
N ALA A 173 9.08 1.62 -9.82
CA ALA A 173 10.42 1.05 -10.00
C ALA A 173 10.37 -0.46 -10.22
N ILE A 174 9.67 -1.21 -9.37
CA ILE A 174 9.59 -2.67 -9.50
C ILE A 174 8.74 -3.11 -10.69
N GLN A 175 7.68 -2.37 -11.01
CA GLN A 175 6.88 -2.62 -12.21
C GLN A 175 7.70 -2.37 -13.48
N GLY A 176 8.45 -1.26 -13.54
CA GLY A 176 9.33 -0.97 -14.66
C GLY A 176 10.42 -2.03 -14.83
N LEU A 177 10.99 -2.53 -13.73
CA LEU A 177 11.92 -3.66 -13.76
C LEU A 177 11.26 -4.92 -14.33
N HIS A 178 10.10 -5.32 -13.80
CA HIS A 178 9.35 -6.49 -14.28
C HIS A 178 9.00 -6.40 -15.78
N GLU A 179 8.49 -5.26 -16.24
CA GLU A 179 8.17 -5.04 -17.65
C GLU A 179 9.41 -5.05 -18.55
N SER A 180 10.55 -4.62 -18.03
CA SER A 180 11.83 -4.66 -18.76
C SER A 180 12.35 -6.10 -18.86
N MET A 181 12.22 -6.90 -17.81
CA MET A 181 12.61 -8.31 -17.81
C MET A 181 11.89 -9.11 -18.90
N LEU A 182 10.58 -8.88 -19.09
CA LEU A 182 9.79 -9.49 -20.17
C LEU A 182 10.32 -9.17 -21.59
N LYS A 183 11.12 -8.12 -21.72
CA LYS A 183 11.77 -7.68 -22.96
C LYS A 183 13.24 -8.10 -23.06
N GLY A 184 13.71 -8.98 -22.17
CA GLY A 184 15.07 -9.46 -22.17
C GLY A 184 16.09 -8.41 -21.73
N PHE A 185 15.71 -7.52 -20.81
CA PHE A 185 16.52 -6.40 -20.35
C PHE A 185 17.93 -6.77 -19.85
N PHE A 186 18.15 -8.00 -19.40
CA PHE A 186 19.49 -8.45 -18.99
C PHE A 186 20.41 -8.83 -20.14
N PHE A 187 19.87 -9.04 -21.35
CA PHE A 187 20.65 -9.47 -22.49
C PHE A 187 21.06 -8.30 -23.37
N HIS A 188 22.28 -8.38 -23.88
CA HIS A 188 22.79 -7.43 -24.84
C HIS A 188 22.13 -7.63 -26.21
N TYR A 189 21.60 -6.54 -26.78
CA TYR A 189 21.08 -6.48 -28.14
C TYR A 189 22.22 -6.14 -29.09
N THR A 190 22.47 -7.00 -30.08
CA THR A 190 23.46 -6.68 -31.13
C THR A 190 22.93 -5.59 -32.05
N LEU A 191 23.85 -4.84 -32.68
CA LEU A 191 23.48 -3.78 -33.63
C LEU A 191 22.62 -4.30 -34.79
N GLU A 192 22.88 -5.54 -35.24
CA GLU A 192 22.08 -6.19 -36.29
C GLU A 192 20.65 -6.49 -35.84
N GLU A 193 20.46 -6.93 -34.59
CA GLU A 193 19.14 -7.20 -34.02
C GLU A 193 18.32 -5.93 -33.82
N GLU A 194 18.98 -4.85 -33.36
CA GLU A 194 18.38 -3.53 -33.22
C GLU A 194 17.94 -2.97 -34.58
N LEU A 195 18.79 -3.09 -35.61
CA LEU A 195 18.47 -2.67 -36.97
C LEU A 195 17.30 -3.48 -37.56
N LYS A 196 17.22 -4.77 -37.26
CA LYS A 196 16.13 -5.66 -37.69
C LYS A 196 14.87 -5.55 -36.82
N LYS A 197 14.92 -4.78 -35.71
CA LYS A 197 13.84 -4.66 -34.72
C LYS A 197 13.33 -6.01 -34.24
N LEU A 198 14.25 -6.96 -34.00
CA LEU A 198 13.89 -8.27 -33.49
C LEU A 198 13.37 -8.12 -32.05
N ASP A 199 12.29 -8.83 -31.74
CA ASP A 199 11.79 -8.92 -30.38
C ASP A 199 12.64 -9.89 -29.55
N PHE A 200 12.45 -9.86 -28.24
CA PHE A 200 13.22 -10.73 -27.35
C PHE A 200 13.00 -12.22 -27.66
N GLN A 201 11.83 -12.62 -28.16
CA GLN A 201 11.58 -14.01 -28.57
C GLN A 201 12.43 -14.42 -29.77
N GLY A 202 12.69 -13.51 -30.71
CA GLY A 202 13.64 -13.70 -31.79
C GLY A 202 15.07 -13.87 -31.29
N ILE A 203 15.48 -13.03 -30.33
CA ILE A 203 16.83 -13.03 -29.74
C ILE A 203 17.05 -14.28 -28.89
N LYS A 204 16.04 -14.74 -28.16
CA LYS A 204 16.10 -15.92 -27.29
C LYS A 204 16.61 -17.17 -28.02
N LYS A 205 16.37 -17.28 -29.33
CA LYS A 205 16.81 -18.43 -30.14
C LYS A 205 18.33 -18.56 -30.27
N ARG A 206 19.11 -17.48 -30.10
CA ARG A 206 20.58 -17.53 -30.18
C ARG A 206 21.26 -17.72 -28.82
N LEU A 207 20.53 -17.53 -27.73
CA LEU A 207 21.08 -17.54 -26.38
C LEU A 207 21.22 -18.98 -25.86
N PRO A 208 22.27 -19.30 -25.09
CA PRO A 208 22.39 -20.60 -24.45
C PRO A 208 21.23 -20.85 -23.48
N VAL A 209 20.70 -22.08 -23.49
CA VAL A 209 19.55 -22.48 -22.65
C VAL A 209 19.81 -22.29 -21.16
N ALA A 210 21.04 -22.54 -20.71
CA ALA A 210 21.42 -22.37 -19.30
C ALA A 210 21.28 -20.91 -18.83
N GLU A 211 21.81 -19.97 -19.61
CA GLU A 211 21.74 -18.53 -19.29
C GLU A 211 20.29 -18.00 -19.30
N ILE A 212 19.47 -18.52 -20.22
CA ILE A 212 18.03 -18.21 -20.26
C ILE A 212 17.35 -18.67 -18.97
N ALA A 213 17.64 -19.90 -18.51
CA ALA A 213 16.96 -20.49 -17.36
C ALA A 213 17.23 -19.69 -16.06
N ASP A 214 18.47 -19.23 -15.87
CA ASP A 214 18.83 -18.40 -14.71
C ASP A 214 18.08 -17.07 -14.71
N VAL A 215 17.97 -16.41 -15.88
CA VAL A 215 17.25 -15.14 -16.03
C VAL A 215 15.73 -15.31 -15.89
N GLU A 216 15.16 -16.42 -16.39
CA GLU A 216 13.73 -16.75 -16.21
C GLU A 216 13.37 -16.96 -14.73
N GLU A 217 14.27 -17.55 -13.94
CA GLU A 217 14.05 -17.71 -12.51
C GLU A 217 14.09 -16.36 -11.78
N ILE A 218 15.02 -15.48 -12.16
CA ILE A 218 15.08 -14.09 -11.65
C ILE A 218 13.80 -13.33 -12.04
N GLU A 219 13.34 -13.45 -13.28
CA GLU A 219 12.10 -12.83 -13.76
C GLU A 219 10.89 -13.26 -12.92
N LYS A 220 10.74 -14.56 -12.68
CA LYS A 220 9.66 -15.11 -11.85
C LYS A 220 9.71 -14.58 -10.41
N ASN A 221 10.92 -14.47 -9.84
CA ASN A 221 11.07 -13.87 -8.52
C ASN A 221 10.67 -12.40 -8.51
N ILE A 222 11.11 -11.62 -9.51
CA ILE A 222 10.75 -10.20 -9.67
C ILE A 222 9.23 -10.05 -9.85
N GLU A 223 8.56 -10.93 -10.58
CA GLU A 223 7.10 -10.94 -10.72
C GLU A 223 6.42 -11.09 -9.35
N ASN A 224 6.87 -12.02 -8.52
CA ASN A 224 6.31 -12.23 -7.19
C ASN A 224 6.62 -11.09 -6.21
N ILE A 225 7.83 -10.52 -6.29
CA ILE A 225 8.19 -9.31 -5.53
C ILE A 225 7.28 -8.15 -5.94
N ASN A 226 7.07 -7.93 -7.24
CA ASN A 226 6.16 -6.91 -7.77
C ASN A 226 4.72 -7.08 -7.24
N LYS A 227 4.20 -8.33 -7.20
CA LYS A 227 2.89 -8.62 -6.61
C LYS A 227 2.81 -8.20 -5.14
N GLY A 228 3.82 -8.54 -4.33
CA GLY A 228 3.87 -8.16 -2.92
C GLY A 228 3.98 -6.66 -2.71
N VAL A 229 4.83 -5.97 -3.47
CA VAL A 229 4.98 -4.50 -3.42
C VAL A 229 3.66 -3.80 -3.79
N LYS A 230 3.02 -4.21 -4.88
CA LYS A 230 1.70 -3.67 -5.27
C LYS A 230 0.65 -3.90 -4.19
N ARG A 231 0.63 -5.10 -3.60
CA ARG A 231 -0.31 -5.44 -2.53
C ARG A 231 -0.09 -4.57 -1.29
N ALA A 232 1.16 -4.36 -0.86
CA ALA A 232 1.48 -3.48 0.26
C ALA A 232 0.99 -2.04 0.00
N TYR A 233 1.22 -1.52 -1.21
CA TYR A 233 0.73 -0.21 -1.62
C TYR A 233 -0.80 -0.12 -1.59
N GLU A 234 -1.49 -1.12 -2.17
CA GLU A 234 -2.95 -1.19 -2.17
C GLU A 234 -3.51 -1.18 -0.73
N VAL A 235 -2.90 -1.92 0.19
CA VAL A 235 -3.32 -1.92 1.60
C VAL A 235 -3.12 -0.53 2.21
N ASN A 236 -1.97 0.11 2.01
CA ASN A 236 -1.73 1.48 2.50
C ASN A 236 -2.81 2.45 1.99
N MET A 237 -3.14 2.38 0.69
CA MET A 237 -4.16 3.24 0.10
C MET A 237 -5.57 2.93 0.60
N ARG A 238 -5.88 1.66 0.91
CA ARG A 238 -7.12 1.29 1.61
C ARG A 238 -7.19 1.95 2.98
N MET A 239 -6.10 1.98 3.75
CA MET A 239 -6.06 2.64 5.06
C MET A 239 -6.33 4.15 4.94
N VAL A 240 -5.67 4.83 3.99
CA VAL A 240 -5.91 6.25 3.71
C VAL A 240 -7.37 6.51 3.33
N ASN A 241 -7.92 5.73 2.40
CA ASN A 241 -9.32 5.84 2.01
C ASN A 241 -10.26 5.65 3.20
N LYS A 242 -10.02 4.64 4.05
CA LYS A 242 -10.88 4.38 5.21
C LYS A 242 -10.77 5.47 6.28
N ALA A 243 -9.64 6.18 6.40
CA ALA A 243 -9.57 7.40 7.20
C ALA A 243 -10.48 8.50 6.64
N VAL A 244 -10.51 8.71 5.32
CA VAL A 244 -11.42 9.68 4.68
C VAL A 244 -12.88 9.30 4.90
N VAL A 245 -13.21 8.01 4.77
CA VAL A 245 -14.55 7.49 5.03
C VAL A 245 -14.94 7.71 6.49
N LEU A 246 -14.05 7.39 7.43
CA LEU A 246 -14.28 7.64 8.86
C LEU A 246 -14.54 9.12 9.13
N TYR A 247 -13.75 9.99 8.51
CA TYR A 247 -13.93 11.44 8.60
C TYR A 247 -15.30 11.89 8.09
N ALA A 248 -15.78 11.32 6.97
CA ALA A 248 -17.12 11.58 6.45
C ALA A 248 -18.23 11.10 7.42
N CYS A 249 -18.05 9.95 8.09
CA CYS A 249 -18.98 9.48 9.14
C CYS A 249 -19.08 10.48 10.30
N VAL A 250 -17.93 10.99 10.78
CA VAL A 250 -17.90 11.97 11.87
C VAL A 250 -18.64 13.26 11.48
N LYS A 251 -18.44 13.74 10.24
CA LYS A 251 -19.18 14.90 9.71
C LYS A 251 -20.68 14.67 9.67
N TRP A 252 -21.12 13.54 9.12
CA TRP A 252 -22.54 13.19 9.05
C TRP A 252 -23.18 13.20 10.43
N LEU A 253 -22.60 12.48 11.39
CA LEU A 253 -23.16 12.34 12.74
C LEU A 253 -23.17 13.66 13.51
N HIS A 254 -22.23 14.57 13.21
CA HIS A 254 -22.20 15.92 13.80
C HIS A 254 -23.28 16.86 13.23
N GLN A 255 -23.68 16.69 11.97
CA GLN A 255 -24.79 17.46 11.38
C GLN A 255 -26.18 17.03 11.92
N GLY A 256 -26.25 15.86 12.55
CA GLY A 256 -27.49 15.18 12.93
C GLY A 256 -27.78 14.03 11.95
N PRO A 257 -28.10 12.82 12.47
CA PRO A 257 -28.46 11.67 11.64
C PRO A 257 -29.72 11.90 10.81
#